data_AF-A0A9P7E0P7-F1
#
_entry.id   AF-A0A9P7E0P7-F1
#
_cell.length_a   1.000
_cell.length_b   1.000
_cell.length_c   1.000
_cell.angle_alpha   90.00
_cell.angle_beta   90.00
_cell.angle_gamma   90.00
#
_symmetry.space_group_name_H-M   'P 1'
#
loop_
_entity.id
_entity.type
_entity.pdbx_description
1 polymer ?
#
loop_
_entity_poly.entity_id
_entity_poly.type
_entity_poly.pdbx_seq_one_letter_code
_entity_poly.pdbx_strand_id
1 'polypeptide(L)'
;MIVLQGFDLLTSNLMIFPMAVLKRAIPWWSIPVNWIVVFFGNLVGSLFFAAILSKYDGLMVADPYASYVRSFAITKAITPGWYQIFLRGIGCNWLVCIAVWQGTGARDTLSKIVSIWFPIWVFVSCGFDHVVANMFSLSLSIMLHSELTTDLYIRKSLIASLIGNIVGALFVGLPAVYFYLGDWHADGMREAEEARIERKTSEPSDSEKTA
;
A
#
# COMPACT_ATOMS: atom_id res chain seq x y z
N MET A 1 -4.56 -10.73 5.60
CA MET A 1 -3.28 -11.09 6.25
C MET A 1 -2.52 -9.86 6.72
N ILE A 2 -2.16 -8.92 5.83
CA ILE A 2 -1.40 -7.69 6.17
C ILE A 2 -1.95 -6.97 7.42
N VAL A 3 -3.25 -6.65 7.45
CA VAL A 3 -3.89 -5.97 8.59
C VAL A 3 -3.86 -6.78 9.89
N LEU A 4 -3.98 -8.11 9.81
CA LEU A 4 -3.96 -8.98 11.00
C LEU A 4 -2.55 -9.18 11.56
N GLN A 5 -1.55 -9.16 10.68
CA GLN A 5 -0.14 -9.36 11.05
C GLN A 5 0.58 -8.04 11.39
N GLY A 6 -0.06 -6.89 11.14
CA GLY A 6 0.53 -5.58 11.39
C GLY A 6 1.64 -5.21 10.41
N PHE A 7 1.59 -5.71 9.17
CA PHE A 7 2.55 -5.32 8.13
C PHE A 7 2.12 -4.04 7.40
N ASP A 8 3.10 -3.36 6.81
CA ASP A 8 2.90 -2.15 6.01
C ASP A 8 2.59 -2.46 4.54
N LEU A 9 1.55 -1.79 4.04
CA LEU A 9 1.18 -1.80 2.63
C LEU A 9 1.11 -0.36 2.13
N LEU A 10 1.73 -0.09 0.98
CA LEU A 10 1.81 1.26 0.44
C LEU A 10 0.43 1.89 0.31
N THR A 11 -0.52 1.18 -0.29
CA THR A 11 -1.86 1.69 -0.63
C THR A 11 -2.69 2.12 0.58
N SER A 12 -2.57 1.44 1.72
CA SER A 12 -3.17 1.87 2.98
C SER A 12 -2.47 3.10 3.56
N ASN A 13 -1.14 3.14 3.46
CA ASN A 13 -0.33 4.24 3.99
C ASN A 13 -0.52 5.54 3.19
N LEU A 14 -0.94 5.45 1.93
CA LEU A 14 -1.36 6.60 1.12
C LEU A 14 -2.55 7.35 1.76
N MET A 15 -3.37 6.69 2.58
CA MET A 15 -4.43 7.33 3.36
C MET A 15 -3.96 7.70 4.77
N ILE A 16 -3.39 6.74 5.50
CA ILE A 16 -3.11 6.88 6.94
C ILE A 16 -2.10 8.01 7.22
N PHE A 17 -1.02 8.11 6.45
CA PHE A 17 0.03 9.10 6.71
C PHE A 17 -0.43 10.55 6.45
N PRO A 18 -1.08 10.88 5.31
CA PRO A 18 -1.66 12.21 5.13
C PRO A 18 -2.66 12.57 6.22
N MET A 19 -3.50 11.63 6.66
CA MET A 19 -4.43 11.88 7.76
C MET A 19 -3.71 12.21 9.08
N ALA A 20 -2.67 11.44 9.42
CA ALA A 20 -1.87 11.66 10.62
C ALA A 20 -1.12 12.99 10.59
N VAL A 21 -0.60 13.41 9.44
CA VAL A 21 0.04 14.73 9.27
C VAL A 21 -0.98 15.87 9.41
N LEU A 22 -2.16 15.75 8.80
CA LEU A 22 -3.21 16.76 8.92
C LEU A 22 -3.70 16.93 10.37
N LYS A 23 -3.74 15.83 11.14
CA LYS A 23 -4.00 15.86 12.59
C LYS A 23 -2.77 16.23 13.44
N ARG A 24 -1.64 16.60 12.82
CA ARG A 24 -0.37 16.95 13.49
C ARG A 24 0.19 15.86 14.42
N ALA A 25 -0.18 14.59 14.17
CA ALA A 25 0.30 13.44 14.94
C ALA A 25 1.74 13.06 14.58
N ILE A 26 2.12 13.29 13.33
CA ILE A 26 3.45 12.99 12.79
C ILE A 26 3.92 14.15 11.93
N PRO A 27 5.23 14.35 11.77
CA PRO A 27 5.73 15.43 10.94
C PRO A 27 5.57 15.14 9.45
N TRP A 28 5.42 16.19 8.64
CA TRP A 28 5.10 16.09 7.21
C TRP A 28 6.15 15.33 6.39
N TRP A 29 7.44 15.37 6.79
CA TRP A 29 8.51 14.63 6.14
C TRP A 29 8.39 13.11 6.30
N SER A 30 7.55 12.62 7.22
CA SER A 30 7.27 11.20 7.38
C SER A 30 6.54 10.60 6.17
N ILE A 31 5.75 11.41 5.44
CA ILE A 31 5.01 10.96 4.26
C ILE A 31 5.97 10.41 3.19
N PRO A 32 6.90 11.23 2.62
CA PRO A 32 7.78 10.73 1.56
C PRO A 32 8.69 9.61 2.03
N VAL A 33 9.19 9.66 3.29
CA VAL A 33 10.04 8.60 3.84
C VAL A 33 9.29 7.27 3.91
N ASN A 34 8.09 7.26 4.50
CA ASN A 34 7.29 6.04 4.59
C ASN A 34 6.91 5.50 3.22
N TRP A 35 6.42 6.37 2.33
CA TRP A 35 5.98 5.95 0.99
C TRP A 35 7.13 5.32 0.21
N ILE A 36 8.34 5.89 0.27
CA ILE A 36 9.51 5.32 -0.41
C ILE A 36 9.90 3.97 0.21
N VAL A 37 10.04 3.89 1.53
CA VAL A 37 10.46 2.66 2.21
C VAL A 37 9.48 1.52 1.95
N VAL A 38 8.18 1.79 2.09
CA VAL A 38 7.14 0.77 1.92
C VAL A 38 6.95 0.43 0.44
N PHE A 39 7.06 1.38 -0.48
CA PHE A 39 7.02 1.12 -1.93
C PHE A 39 8.12 0.13 -2.32
N PHE A 40 9.36 0.38 -1.92
CA PHE A 40 10.48 -0.52 -2.27
C PHE A 40 10.40 -1.84 -1.51
N GLY A 41 9.98 -1.86 -0.26
CA GLY A 41 9.74 -3.11 0.48
C GLY A 41 8.68 -3.99 -0.20
N ASN A 42 7.55 -3.39 -0.59
CA ASN A 42 6.48 -4.07 -1.32
C ASN A 42 6.96 -4.56 -2.71
N LEU A 43 7.73 -3.75 -3.43
CA LEU A 43 8.30 -4.12 -4.74
C LEU A 43 9.28 -5.28 -4.61
N VAL A 44 10.22 -5.23 -3.67
CA VAL A 44 11.21 -6.29 -3.43
C VAL A 44 10.51 -7.60 -3.08
N GLY A 45 9.52 -7.57 -2.17
CA GLY A 45 8.72 -8.75 -1.84
C GLY A 45 7.98 -9.32 -3.06
N SER A 46 7.38 -8.44 -3.87
CA SER A 46 6.67 -8.83 -5.09
C SER A 46 7.59 -9.49 -6.12
N LEU A 47 8.77 -8.91 -6.35
CA LEU A 47 9.77 -9.46 -7.27
C LEU A 47 10.36 -10.78 -6.77
N PHE A 48 10.59 -10.91 -5.46
CA PHE A 48 11.07 -12.14 -4.85
C PHE A 48 10.12 -13.31 -5.13
N PHE A 49 8.83 -13.14 -4.84
CA PHE A 49 7.84 -14.20 -5.12
C PHE A 49 7.65 -14.42 -6.63
N ALA A 50 7.64 -13.38 -7.46
CA ALA A 50 7.55 -13.52 -8.91
C ALA A 50 8.74 -14.33 -9.49
N ALA A 51 9.95 -14.11 -8.98
CA ALA A 51 11.15 -14.85 -9.39
C ALA A 51 11.09 -16.31 -8.94
N ILE A 52 10.57 -16.59 -7.73
CA ILE A 52 10.38 -17.96 -7.26
C ILE A 52 9.41 -18.71 -8.17
N LEU A 53 8.25 -18.10 -8.43
CA LEU A 53 7.18 -18.73 -9.18
C LEU A 53 7.52 -18.87 -10.67
N SER A 54 8.22 -17.91 -11.27
CA SER A 54 8.61 -18.01 -12.69
C SER A 54 9.70 -19.04 -12.96
N LYS A 55 10.55 -19.37 -11.98
CA LYS A 55 11.74 -20.20 -12.23
C LYS A 55 11.78 -21.54 -11.49
N TYR A 56 11.29 -21.61 -10.25
CA TYR A 56 11.49 -22.76 -9.37
C TYR A 56 10.22 -23.55 -9.07
N ASP A 57 9.05 -22.93 -9.21
CA ASP A 57 7.75 -23.57 -8.94
C ASP A 57 7.36 -24.61 -9.99
N GLY A 58 7.73 -24.41 -11.26
CA GLY A 58 7.44 -25.34 -12.36
C GLY A 58 5.96 -25.36 -12.81
N LEU A 59 5.01 -24.84 -12.02
CA LEU A 59 3.58 -24.78 -12.40
C LEU A 59 3.29 -23.55 -13.26
N MET A 60 3.81 -22.39 -12.89
CA MET A 60 3.52 -21.12 -13.59
C MET A 60 4.10 -21.01 -15.00
N VAL A 61 5.06 -21.87 -15.35
CA VAL A 61 5.69 -21.93 -16.67
C VAL A 61 4.92 -22.81 -17.66
N ALA A 62 3.97 -23.61 -17.18
CA ALA A 62 3.13 -24.49 -18.00
C ALA A 62 1.78 -23.84 -18.30
N ASP A 63 1.17 -24.23 -19.42
CA ASP A 63 -0.21 -23.86 -19.73
C ASP A 63 -1.20 -24.65 -18.85
N PRO A 64 -2.32 -24.05 -18.45
CA PRO A 64 -2.87 -22.76 -18.90
C PRO A 64 -2.39 -21.51 -18.13
N TYR A 65 -1.54 -21.67 -17.12
CA TYR A 65 -1.14 -20.57 -16.24
C TYR A 65 -0.25 -19.56 -16.96
N ALA A 66 0.73 -20.03 -17.72
CA ALA A 66 1.65 -19.17 -18.47
C ALA A 66 0.93 -18.29 -19.50
N SER A 67 -0.01 -18.86 -20.28
CA SER A 67 -0.82 -18.10 -21.23
C SER A 67 -1.78 -17.12 -20.55
N TYR A 68 -2.39 -17.50 -19.42
CA TYR A 68 -3.26 -16.59 -18.65
C TYR A 68 -2.50 -15.36 -18.14
N VAL A 69 -1.34 -15.55 -17.50
CA VAL A 69 -0.54 -14.43 -16.97
C VAL A 69 -0.07 -13.49 -18.09
N ARG A 70 0.34 -14.03 -19.24
CA ARG A 70 0.70 -13.22 -20.42
C ARG A 70 -0.49 -12.41 -20.95
N SER A 71 -1.66 -13.03 -21.05
CA SER A 71 -2.90 -12.37 -21.49
C SER A 71 -3.39 -11.31 -20.48
N PHE A 72 -3.14 -11.55 -19.19
CA PHE A 72 -3.41 -10.58 -18.14
C PHE A 72 -2.59 -9.30 -18.33
N ALA A 73 -1.31 -9.38 -18.67
CA ALA A 73 -0.51 -8.19 -18.95
C ALA A 73 -1.01 -7.37 -20.14
N ILE A 74 -1.49 -8.04 -21.20
CA ILE A 74 -2.07 -7.37 -22.37
C ILE A 74 -3.29 -6.53 -21.94
N THR A 75 -4.25 -7.17 -21.30
CA THR A 75 -5.52 -6.54 -20.88
C THR A 75 -5.35 -5.52 -19.75
N LYS A 76 -4.32 -5.68 -18.91
CA LYS A 76 -4.09 -4.82 -17.74
C LYS A 76 -3.21 -3.61 -18.04
N ALA A 77 -2.22 -3.74 -18.92
CA ALA A 77 -1.19 -2.72 -19.13
C ALA A 77 -0.98 -2.32 -20.60
N ILE A 78 -1.02 -3.26 -21.55
CA ILE A 78 -0.68 -2.97 -22.95
C ILE A 78 -1.86 -2.30 -23.69
N THR A 79 -3.04 -2.90 -23.66
CA THR A 79 -4.24 -2.40 -24.35
C THR A 79 -4.79 -1.10 -23.77
N PRO A 80 -5.04 -0.96 -22.45
CA PRO A 80 -5.74 0.21 -21.93
C PRO A 80 -4.89 1.48 -22.02
N GLY A 81 -5.52 2.62 -22.26
CA GLY A 81 -4.85 3.93 -22.23
C GLY A 81 -4.39 4.32 -20.82
N TRP A 82 -3.44 5.25 -20.71
CA TRP A 82 -2.92 5.71 -19.41
C TRP A 82 -4.04 6.22 -18.48
N TYR A 83 -4.96 7.02 -19.01
CA TYR A 83 -6.09 7.57 -18.24
C TYR A 83 -7.03 6.46 -17.70
N GLN A 84 -7.18 5.35 -18.42
CA GLN A 84 -8.04 4.24 -17.99
C GLN A 84 -7.42 3.54 -16.77
N ILE A 85 -6.10 3.28 -16.82
CA ILE A 85 -5.35 2.70 -15.69
C ILE A 85 -5.39 3.65 -14.49
N PHE A 86 -5.24 4.95 -14.72
CA PHE A 86 -5.34 5.97 -13.68
C PHE A 86 -6.71 5.97 -12.98
N LEU A 87 -7.82 6.01 -13.74
CA LEU A 87 -9.18 5.97 -13.19
C LEU A 87 -9.47 4.67 -12.44
N ARG A 88 -9.02 3.53 -12.98
CA ARG A 88 -9.06 2.23 -12.29
C ARG A 88 -8.26 2.26 -11.00
N GLY A 89 -7.13 2.98 -10.96
CA GLY A 89 -6.32 3.19 -9.77
C GLY A 89 -7.06 3.97 -8.67
N ILE A 90 -7.82 5.00 -9.05
CA ILE A 90 -8.65 5.77 -8.09
C ILE A 90 -9.69 4.84 -7.45
N GLY A 91 -10.48 4.14 -8.27
CA GLY A 91 -11.51 3.21 -7.79
C GLY A 91 -10.93 2.08 -6.93
N CYS A 92 -9.75 1.57 -7.29
CA CYS A 92 -9.05 0.57 -6.50
C CYS A 92 -8.78 1.09 -5.09
N ASN A 93 -8.08 2.21 -4.96
CA ASN A 93 -7.60 2.62 -3.65
C ASN A 93 -8.68 3.26 -2.78
N TRP A 94 -9.74 3.78 -3.40
CA TRP A 94 -10.96 4.13 -2.67
C TRP A 94 -11.52 2.93 -1.89
N LEU A 95 -11.65 1.77 -2.55
CA LEU A 95 -12.13 0.53 -1.91
C LEU A 95 -11.12 -0.05 -0.91
N VAL A 96 -9.82 -0.02 -1.21
CA VAL A 96 -8.78 -0.48 -0.26
C VAL A 96 -8.80 0.35 1.02
N CYS A 97 -8.92 1.67 0.90
CA CYS A 97 -8.98 2.57 2.04
C CYS A 97 -10.23 2.34 2.90
N ILE A 98 -11.39 2.10 2.28
CA ILE A 98 -12.62 1.70 2.98
C ILE A 98 -12.42 0.36 3.72
N ALA A 99 -11.83 -0.64 3.07
CA ALA A 99 -11.52 -1.94 3.70
C ALA A 99 -10.62 -1.78 4.93
N VAL A 100 -9.55 -0.97 4.82
CA VAL A 100 -8.64 -0.71 5.94
C VAL A 100 -9.38 0.00 7.06
N TRP A 101 -10.16 1.03 6.76
CA TRP A 101 -10.95 1.76 7.75
C TRP A 101 -11.91 0.83 8.52
N GLN A 102 -12.70 0.03 7.79
CA GLN A 102 -13.63 -0.93 8.38
C GLN A 102 -12.91 -2.03 9.17
N GLY A 103 -11.75 -2.50 8.67
CA GLY A 103 -10.90 -3.46 9.37
C GLY A 103 -10.32 -2.89 10.67
N THR A 104 -9.95 -1.61 10.70
CA THR A 104 -9.48 -0.95 11.94
C THR A 104 -10.62 -0.72 12.94
N GLY A 105 -11.85 -0.48 12.48
CA GLY A 105 -13.02 -0.29 13.35
C GLY A 105 -13.64 -1.57 13.89
N ALA A 106 -13.31 -2.74 13.33
CA ALA A 106 -13.86 -4.02 13.76
C ALA A 106 -13.19 -4.55 15.04
N ARG A 107 -14.00 -5.16 15.93
CA ARG A 107 -13.56 -5.57 17.28
C ARG A 107 -13.01 -6.99 17.35
N ASP A 108 -13.51 -7.89 16.52
CA ASP A 108 -13.10 -9.29 16.45
C ASP A 108 -12.47 -9.66 15.10
N THR A 109 -11.70 -10.74 15.07
CA THR A 109 -10.96 -11.17 13.88
C THR A 109 -11.86 -11.53 12.71
N LEU A 110 -13.02 -12.14 12.96
CA LEU A 110 -13.93 -12.54 11.88
C LEU A 110 -14.53 -11.31 11.20
N SER A 111 -15.01 -10.34 11.99
CA SER A 111 -15.50 -9.06 11.47
C SER A 111 -14.44 -8.32 10.66
N LYS A 112 -13.16 -8.33 11.09
CA LYS A 112 -12.04 -7.76 10.31
C LYS A 112 -11.84 -8.46 8.97
N ILE A 113 -11.91 -9.79 8.96
CA ILE A 113 -11.74 -10.57 7.72
C ILE A 113 -12.88 -10.25 6.75
N VAL A 114 -14.12 -10.31 7.21
CA VAL A 114 -15.31 -10.09 6.38
C VAL A 114 -15.36 -8.65 5.86
N SER A 115 -15.08 -7.66 6.71
CA SER A 115 -15.11 -6.25 6.30
C SER A 115 -14.05 -5.91 5.26
N ILE A 116 -12.87 -6.53 5.34
CA ILE A 116 -11.81 -6.36 4.34
C ILE A 116 -12.12 -7.16 3.06
N TRP A 117 -12.75 -8.32 3.17
CA TRP A 117 -12.98 -9.23 2.05
C TRP A 117 -13.89 -8.63 0.97
N PHE A 118 -15.02 -8.02 1.36
CA PHE A 118 -15.99 -7.50 0.39
C PHE A 118 -15.42 -6.38 -0.51
N PRO A 119 -14.81 -5.29 0.01
CA PRO A 119 -14.23 -4.26 -0.83
C PRO A 119 -13.12 -4.77 -1.74
N ILE A 120 -12.29 -5.72 -1.26
CA ILE A 120 -11.25 -6.35 -2.06
C ILE A 120 -11.86 -7.15 -3.21
N TRP A 121 -12.86 -7.99 -2.91
CA TRP A 121 -13.55 -8.77 -3.92
C TRP A 121 -14.17 -7.87 -5.01
N VAL A 122 -14.80 -6.76 -4.63
CA VAL A 122 -15.38 -5.81 -5.58
C VAL A 122 -14.31 -5.22 -6.50
N PHE A 123 -13.20 -4.67 -5.96
CA PHE A 123 -12.22 -4.02 -6.85
C PHE A 123 -11.53 -5.01 -7.77
N VAL A 124 -11.29 -6.25 -7.30
CA VAL A 124 -10.70 -7.32 -8.12
C VAL A 124 -11.67 -7.72 -9.23
N SER A 125 -12.95 -7.89 -8.91
CA SER A 125 -14.00 -8.25 -9.87
C SER A 125 -14.25 -7.16 -10.92
N CYS A 126 -14.19 -5.89 -10.52
CA CYS A 126 -14.24 -4.75 -11.45
C CYS A 126 -12.94 -4.58 -12.27
N GLY A 127 -11.90 -5.36 -11.96
CA GLY A 127 -10.62 -5.28 -12.65
C GLY A 127 -9.88 -3.97 -12.39
N PHE A 128 -10.00 -3.35 -11.22
CA PHE A 128 -9.29 -2.12 -10.88
C PHE A 128 -7.78 -2.31 -10.70
N ASP A 129 -7.00 -1.23 -10.84
CA ASP A 129 -5.53 -1.27 -10.86
C ASP A 129 -4.95 -0.96 -9.48
N HIS A 130 -4.36 -1.97 -8.85
CA HIS A 130 -3.67 -1.83 -7.57
C HIS A 130 -2.17 -1.82 -7.79
N VAL A 131 -1.48 -0.73 -7.45
CA VAL A 131 -0.04 -0.57 -7.73
C VAL A 131 0.79 -1.75 -7.19
N VAL A 132 0.55 -2.18 -5.95
CA VAL A 132 1.29 -3.31 -5.35
C VAL A 132 0.93 -4.67 -5.96
N ALA A 133 -0.34 -4.92 -6.32
CA ALA A 133 -0.69 -6.18 -6.99
C ALA A 133 -0.07 -6.23 -8.39
N ASN A 134 -0.03 -5.08 -9.09
CA ASN A 134 0.61 -4.95 -10.39
C ASN A 134 2.14 -5.12 -10.29
N MET A 135 2.80 -4.74 -9.18
CA MET A 135 4.22 -5.05 -8.92
C MET A 135 4.50 -6.55 -8.95
N PHE A 136 3.56 -7.38 -8.52
CA PHE A 136 3.68 -8.84 -8.60
C PHE A 136 3.25 -9.37 -9.96
N SER A 137 1.99 -9.16 -10.36
CA SER A 137 1.41 -9.85 -11.52
C SER A 137 2.04 -9.45 -12.85
N LEU A 138 2.37 -8.16 -13.03
CA LEU A 138 2.99 -7.70 -14.29
C LEU A 138 4.48 -8.07 -14.33
N SER A 139 5.17 -8.05 -13.19
CA SER A 139 6.55 -8.53 -13.12
C SER A 139 6.64 -10.03 -13.41
N LEU A 140 5.72 -10.84 -12.87
CA LEU A 140 5.61 -12.27 -13.18
C LEU A 140 5.39 -12.48 -14.68
N SER A 141 4.50 -11.70 -15.30
CA SER A 141 4.28 -11.76 -16.76
C SER A 141 5.51 -11.43 -17.58
N ILE A 142 6.28 -10.41 -17.16
CA ILE A 142 7.55 -10.05 -17.82
C ILE A 142 8.57 -11.20 -17.68
N MET A 143 8.67 -11.81 -16.49
CA MET A 143 9.55 -12.97 -16.25
C MET A 143 9.14 -14.22 -17.03
N LEU A 144 7.85 -14.36 -17.35
CA LEU A 144 7.31 -15.41 -18.23
C LEU A 144 7.30 -15.00 -19.72
N HIS A 145 8.11 -14.02 -20.10
CA HIS A 145 8.32 -13.58 -21.49
C HIS A 145 7.05 -13.12 -22.22
N SER A 146 6.19 -12.37 -21.53
CA SER A 146 5.09 -11.64 -22.20
C SER A 146 5.59 -10.51 -23.11
N GLU A 147 4.71 -9.99 -23.95
CA GLU A 147 4.98 -8.81 -24.81
C GLU A 147 5.19 -7.51 -24.02
N LEU A 148 4.80 -7.46 -22.74
CA LEU A 148 4.98 -6.28 -21.90
C LEU A 148 6.48 -6.10 -21.60
N THR A 149 7.03 -4.96 -21.98
CA THR A 149 8.40 -4.58 -21.60
C THR A 149 8.42 -3.88 -20.24
N THR A 150 9.54 -3.98 -19.52
CA THR A 150 9.73 -3.29 -18.23
C THR A 150 9.57 -1.78 -18.35
N ASP A 151 10.05 -1.20 -19.46
CA ASP A 151 9.91 0.23 -19.74
C ASP A 151 8.44 0.66 -19.87
N LEU A 152 7.67 -0.08 -20.66
CA LEU A 152 6.24 0.18 -20.85
C LEU A 152 5.47 -0.02 -19.54
N TYR A 153 5.82 -1.06 -18.78
CA TYR A 153 5.25 -1.29 -17.45
C TYR A 153 5.46 -0.08 -16.53
N ILE A 154 6.69 0.42 -16.41
CA ILE A 154 7.02 1.54 -15.53
C ILE A 154 6.28 2.82 -15.97
N ARG A 155 6.46 3.22 -17.23
CA ARG A 155 5.94 4.51 -17.73
C ARG A 155 4.42 4.57 -17.75
N LYS A 156 3.78 3.44 -18.03
CA LYS A 156 2.34 3.38 -18.28
C LYS A 156 1.58 2.82 -17.09
N SER A 157 1.84 1.58 -16.70
CA SER A 157 1.03 0.91 -15.68
C SER A 157 1.39 1.35 -14.26
N LEU A 158 2.67 1.28 -13.89
CA LEU A 158 3.14 1.58 -12.54
C LEU A 158 2.85 3.04 -12.16
N ILE A 159 3.25 4.00 -12.99
CA ILE A 159 3.02 5.42 -12.71
C ILE A 159 1.53 5.77 -12.69
N ALA A 160 0.74 5.33 -13.69
CA ALA A 160 -0.69 5.64 -13.73
C ALA A 160 -1.44 5.07 -12.53
N SER A 161 -1.17 3.80 -12.18
CA SER A 161 -1.82 3.15 -11.03
C SER A 161 -1.36 3.77 -9.71
N LEU A 162 -0.08 4.12 -9.55
CA LEU A 162 0.42 4.80 -8.35
C LEU A 162 -0.28 6.14 -8.12
N ILE A 163 -0.32 7.00 -9.14
CA ILE A 163 -0.96 8.32 -9.05
C ILE A 163 -2.46 8.15 -8.81
N GLY A 164 -3.10 7.22 -9.51
CA GLY A 164 -4.52 6.89 -9.30
C GLY A 164 -4.78 6.42 -7.87
N ASN A 165 -3.93 5.56 -7.32
CA ASN A 165 -4.08 5.09 -5.95
C ASN A 165 -3.86 6.22 -4.93
N ILE A 166 -2.91 7.14 -5.14
CA ILE A 166 -2.74 8.32 -4.28
C ILE A 166 -4.03 9.14 -4.25
N VAL A 167 -4.57 9.46 -5.42
CA VAL A 167 -5.81 10.24 -5.54
C VAL A 167 -6.99 9.50 -4.87
N GLY A 168 -7.14 8.20 -5.11
CA GLY A 168 -8.18 7.38 -4.47
C GLY A 168 -8.10 7.34 -2.95
N ALA A 169 -6.89 7.28 -2.38
CA ALA A 169 -6.70 7.36 -0.93
C ALA A 169 -7.09 8.73 -0.37
N LEU A 170 -6.67 9.81 -1.03
CA LEU A 170 -6.99 11.17 -0.58
C LEU A 170 -8.49 11.47 -0.65
N PHE A 171 -9.22 10.89 -1.61
CA PHE A 171 -10.68 10.97 -1.68
C PHE A 171 -11.39 10.36 -0.46
N VAL A 172 -10.76 9.41 0.25
CA VAL A 172 -11.29 8.87 1.51
C VAL A 172 -10.74 9.62 2.70
N GLY A 173 -9.42 9.79 2.75
CA GLY A 173 -8.71 10.34 3.91
C GLY A 173 -9.02 11.82 4.19
N LEU A 174 -9.08 12.67 3.16
CA LEU A 174 -9.29 14.11 3.36
C LEU A 174 -10.69 14.44 3.89
N PRO A 175 -11.80 13.93 3.30
CA PRO A 175 -13.12 14.17 3.86
C PRO A 175 -13.27 13.56 5.25
N ALA A 176 -12.73 12.36 5.47
CA ALA A 176 -12.77 11.74 6.80
C ALA A 176 -12.06 12.59 7.85
N VAL A 177 -10.89 13.14 7.54
CA VAL A 177 -10.20 14.05 8.46
C VAL A 177 -11.00 15.32 8.66
N TYR A 178 -11.52 15.95 7.61
CA TYR A 178 -12.31 17.18 7.70
C TYR A 178 -13.55 17.04 8.61
N PHE A 179 -14.33 15.96 8.45
CA PHE A 179 -15.53 15.74 9.26
C PHE A 179 -15.21 15.31 10.70
N TYR A 180 -14.11 14.59 10.93
CA TYR A 180 -13.72 14.08 12.26
C TYR A 180 -12.50 14.80 12.85
N LEU A 181 -12.29 16.07 12.46
CA LEU A 181 -11.14 16.88 12.86
C LEU A 181 -11.29 17.43 14.29
N GLY A 182 -12.52 17.66 14.74
CA GLY A 182 -12.82 18.20 16.08
C GLY A 182 -12.58 17.22 17.24
N ASP A 183 -12.50 15.91 16.97
CA ASP A 183 -12.54 14.88 18.02
C ASP A 183 -11.16 14.51 18.59
N TRP A 184 -10.05 15.00 18.03
CA TRP A 184 -8.72 14.54 18.43
C TRP A 184 -7.61 15.60 18.31
N HIS A 185 -7.06 16.00 19.46
CA HIS A 185 -5.85 16.83 19.58
C HIS A 185 -4.64 15.94 19.87
N ALA A 186 -3.65 15.94 18.98
CA ALA A 186 -2.42 15.15 19.10
C ALA A 186 -1.46 15.66 20.18
N ASP A 187 -1.75 16.80 20.79
CA ASP A 187 -0.86 17.51 21.71
C ASP A 187 -0.42 16.63 22.88
N GLY A 188 -1.31 15.79 23.42
CA GLY A 188 -0.98 14.89 24.54
C GLY A 188 0.04 13.79 24.22
N MET A 189 0.13 13.31 22.97
CA MET A 189 1.17 12.32 22.61
C MET A 189 2.53 12.98 22.37
N ARG A 190 2.54 14.20 21.82
CA ARG A 190 3.77 14.99 21.68
C ARG A 190 4.34 15.40 23.02
N GLU A 191 3.50 15.85 23.94
CA GLU A 191 3.91 16.14 25.32
C GLU A 191 4.49 14.90 26.01
N ALA A 192 3.89 13.72 25.80
CA ALA A 192 4.41 12.47 26.35
C ALA A 192 5.75 12.06 25.74
N GLU A 193 5.96 12.27 24.44
CA GLU A 193 7.21 11.99 23.75
C GLU A 193 8.31 12.98 24.16
N GLU A 194 8.00 14.27 24.20
CA GLU A 194 8.89 15.34 24.69
C GLU A 194 9.27 15.08 26.16
N ALA A 195 8.33 14.77 27.04
CA ALA A 195 8.60 14.40 28.43
C ALA A 195 9.41 13.11 28.60
N ARG A 196 9.33 12.19 27.63
CA ARG A 196 10.15 10.95 27.63
C ARG A 196 11.57 11.23 27.16
N ILE A 197 11.76 12.11 26.18
CA ILE A 197 13.07 12.58 25.74
C ILE A 197 13.75 13.34 26.88
N GLU A 198 13.02 14.24 27.54
CA GLU A 198 13.52 15.05 28.66
C GLU A 198 13.96 14.19 29.86
N ARG A 199 13.20 13.13 30.18
CA ARG A 199 13.60 12.11 31.15
C ARG A 199 14.90 11.38 30.75
N LYS A 200 15.03 11.03 29.47
CA LYS A 200 16.20 10.31 28.96
C LYS A 200 17.47 11.18 28.92
N THR A 201 17.31 12.50 28.79
CA THR A 201 18.43 13.47 28.83
C THR A 201 18.79 13.94 30.24
N SER A 202 17.90 13.75 31.22
CA SER A 202 18.12 14.11 32.64
C SER A 202 18.64 12.94 33.48
N GLU A 203 18.65 11.71 32.96
CA GLU A 203 19.35 10.60 33.58
C GLU A 203 20.87 10.77 33.40
N PRO A 204 21.66 10.83 34.49
CA PRO A 204 23.11 10.96 34.38
C PRO A 204 23.69 9.71 33.72
N SER A 205 24.60 9.89 32.76
CA SER A 205 25.23 8.78 32.06
C SER A 205 25.90 7.84 33.07
N ASP A 206 25.67 6.53 32.95
CA ASP A 206 26.25 5.50 33.83
C ASP A 206 27.79 5.45 33.81
N SER A 207 28.47 6.37 33.10
CA SER A 207 29.92 6.55 33.13
C SER A 207 30.45 7.25 34.40
N GLU A 208 29.57 7.86 35.24
CA GLU A 208 29.98 8.53 36.49
C GLU A 208 29.87 7.66 37.76
N LYS A 209 29.40 6.40 37.65
CA LYS A 209 29.19 5.52 38.83
C LYS A 209 30.34 4.54 39.12
N THR A 210 31.52 4.72 38.52
CA THR A 210 32.67 3.81 38.72
C THR A 210 33.93 4.48 39.28
N ALA A 211 33.79 5.61 39.98
CA ALA A 211 34.88 6.19 40.77
C ALA A 211 34.97 5.58 42.18
#